data_AF-A0A382VTE4-F1
#
_entry.id   AF-A0A382VTE4-F1
#
_cell.length_a   1.000
_cell.length_b   1.000
_cell.length_c   1.000
_cell.angle_alpha   90.00
_cell.angle_beta   90.00
_cell.angle_gamma   90.00
#
_symmetry.space_group_name_H-M   'P 1'
#
loop_
_entity.id
_entity.type
_entity.pdbx_description
1 polymer ?
#
loop_
_entity_poly.entity_id
_entity_poly.type
_entity_poly.pdbx_seq_one_letter_code
_entity_poly.pdbx_strand_id
1 'polypeptide(L)'
;MRHLSVPSQDTQRVLLQLKAESALPEGARVRSDPDDSGRRLIPFIDNSSQTIAAQYPVIDIDVDPPPARTYRDHLEDFLPAEIIASTEWPTRHEFVGDLILIKLDENQRQHGPTIGQALLLQHSRTRAVFEDRGVRWMFRVRELDLLA
;
A
#
# COMPACT_ATOMS: atom_id res chain seq x y z
N MET A 1 -10.34 2.92 -11.89
CA MET A 1 -9.43 2.06 -12.70
C MET A 1 -10.24 1.38 -13.80
N ARG A 2 -9.79 1.43 -15.06
CA ARG A 2 -10.57 0.91 -16.19
C ARG A 2 -10.51 -0.61 -16.31
N HIS A 3 -11.67 -1.19 -16.60
CA HIS A 3 -11.87 -2.61 -16.81
C HIS A 3 -12.60 -2.85 -18.13
N LEU A 4 -12.27 -3.95 -18.78
CA LEU A 4 -13.06 -4.49 -19.89
C LEU A 4 -14.15 -5.36 -19.29
N SER A 5 -15.40 -5.08 -19.65
CA SER A 5 -16.53 -5.96 -19.34
C SER A 5 -16.64 -7.01 -20.44
N VAL A 6 -16.21 -8.23 -20.13
CA VAL A 6 -16.03 -9.34 -21.09
C VAL A 6 -17.00 -10.47 -20.74
N PRO A 7 -17.64 -11.15 -21.71
CA PRO A 7 -18.41 -12.37 -21.44
C PRO A 7 -17.56 -13.43 -20.75
N SER A 8 -18.13 -14.17 -19.80
CA SER A 8 -17.37 -15.13 -18.97
C SER A 8 -16.62 -16.17 -19.80
N GLN A 9 -17.19 -16.62 -20.92
CA GLN A 9 -16.58 -17.56 -21.86
C GLN A 9 -15.31 -17.02 -22.56
N ASP A 10 -15.19 -15.70 -22.72
CA ASP A 10 -14.08 -15.05 -23.42
C ASP A 10 -12.93 -14.64 -22.47
N THR A 11 -13.16 -14.71 -21.15
CA THR A 11 -12.25 -14.22 -20.11
C THR A 11 -10.81 -14.71 -20.30
N GLN A 12 -10.62 -16.02 -20.50
CA GLN A 12 -9.28 -16.61 -20.62
C GLN A 12 -8.57 -16.14 -21.89
N ARG A 13 -9.30 -16.04 -23.01
CA ARG A 13 -8.74 -15.57 -24.28
C ARG A 13 -8.27 -14.12 -24.17
N VAL A 14 -9.11 -13.25 -23.61
CA VAL A 14 -8.78 -11.83 -23.42
C VAL A 14 -7.60 -11.66 -22.46
N LEU A 15 -7.54 -12.43 -21.38
CA LEU A 15 -6.38 -12.42 -20.47
C LEU A 15 -5.07 -12.79 -21.16
N LEU A 16 -5.07 -13.82 -22.02
CA LEU A 16 -3.87 -14.24 -22.74
C LEU A 16 -3.39 -13.14 -23.69
N GLN A 17 -4.32 -12.47 -24.36
CA GLN A 17 -4.00 -11.38 -25.27
C GLN A 17 -3.46 -10.15 -24.52
N LEU A 18 -4.11 -9.72 -23.43
CA LEU A 18 -3.60 -8.61 -22.61
C LEU A 18 -2.22 -8.92 -22.00
N LYS A 19 -1.94 -10.18 -21.65
CA LYS A 19 -0.60 -10.59 -21.23
C LYS A 19 0.43 -10.47 -22.36
N ALA A 20 0.10 -10.93 -23.56
CA ALA A 20 0.98 -10.82 -24.72
C ALA A 20 1.29 -9.36 -25.08
N GLU A 21 0.31 -8.46 -24.89
CA GLU A 21 0.43 -7.02 -25.13
C GLU A 21 1.05 -6.26 -23.94
N SER A 22 1.45 -6.95 -22.85
CA SER A 22 1.90 -6.31 -21.59
C SER A 22 0.93 -5.24 -21.08
N ALA A 23 -0.37 -5.48 -21.28
CA ALA A 23 -1.46 -4.56 -20.98
C ALA A 23 -2.24 -4.93 -19.71
N LEU A 24 -1.75 -5.91 -18.94
CA LEU A 24 -2.27 -6.19 -17.61
C LEU A 24 -1.45 -5.42 -16.55
N PRO A 25 -2.12 -4.68 -15.66
CA PRO A 25 -1.47 -4.05 -14.52
C PRO A 25 -0.95 -5.08 -13.52
N GLU A 26 0.09 -4.71 -12.76
CA GLU A 26 0.67 -5.59 -11.75
C GLU A 26 -0.37 -5.94 -10.66
N GLY A 27 -0.46 -7.22 -10.29
CA GLY A 27 -1.46 -7.68 -9.32
C GLY A 27 -2.91 -7.68 -9.83
N ALA A 28 -3.13 -7.52 -11.15
CA ALA A 28 -4.44 -7.56 -11.78
C ALA A 28 -5.28 -8.77 -11.32
N ARG A 29 -6.52 -8.50 -10.87
CA ARG A 29 -7.50 -9.52 -10.52
C ARG A 29 -8.74 -9.36 -11.38
N VAL A 30 -9.19 -10.46 -11.98
CA VAL A 30 -10.49 -10.51 -12.66
C VAL A 30 -11.59 -10.51 -11.60
N ARG A 31 -12.59 -9.65 -11.79
CA ARG A 31 -13.77 -9.58 -10.92
C ARG A 31 -15.00 -10.09 -11.66
N SER A 32 -15.98 -10.58 -10.92
CA SER A 32 -17.32 -10.76 -11.47
C SER A 32 -17.99 -9.42 -11.61
N ASP A 33 -18.78 -9.24 -12.68
CA ASP A 33 -19.61 -8.05 -12.81
C ASP A 33 -20.79 -8.14 -11.82
N PRO A 34 -20.97 -7.15 -10.93
CA PRO A 34 -22.03 -7.19 -9.91
C PRO A 34 -23.44 -7.10 -10.52
N ASP A 35 -23.58 -6.48 -11.69
CA ASP A 35 -24.87 -6.30 -12.37
C ASP A 35 -25.16 -7.41 -13.39
N ASP A 36 -24.13 -8.11 -13.87
CA ASP A 36 -24.27 -9.21 -14.84
C ASP A 36 -23.38 -10.43 -14.51
N SER A 37 -23.99 -11.47 -13.92
CA SER A 37 -23.29 -12.72 -13.59
C SER A 37 -22.60 -13.42 -14.76
N GLY A 38 -23.05 -13.14 -15.99
CA GLY A 38 -22.50 -13.67 -17.24
C GLY A 38 -21.22 -12.96 -17.68
N ARG A 39 -20.82 -11.87 -17.03
CA ARG A 39 -19.65 -11.05 -17.41
C ARG A 39 -18.57 -11.03 -16.34
N ARG A 40 -17.37 -10.70 -16.79
CA ARG A 40 -16.14 -10.58 -16.01
C ARG A 40 -15.46 -9.27 -16.34
N LEU A 41 -14.92 -8.65 -15.31
CA LEU A 41 -14.29 -7.35 -15.37
C LEU A 41 -12.79 -7.56 -15.28
N ILE A 42 -12.09 -7.25 -16.37
CA ILE A 42 -10.65 -7.47 -16.50
C ILE A 42 -9.95 -6.10 -16.53
N PRO A 43 -9.11 -5.76 -15.54
CA PRO A 43 -8.37 -4.50 -15.56
C PRO A 43 -7.35 -4.50 -16.70
N PHE A 44 -7.15 -3.34 -17.33
CA PHE A 44 -6.19 -3.19 -18.42
C PHE A 44 -5.51 -1.81 -18.40
N ILE A 45 -4.37 -1.71 -19.07
CA ILE A 45 -3.62 -0.46 -19.28
C ILE A 45 -4.06 0.15 -20.61
N ASP A 46 -4.70 1.33 -20.57
CA ASP A 46 -5.30 1.97 -21.77
C ASP A 46 -4.35 2.13 -22.95
N ASN A 47 -3.07 2.39 -22.68
CA ASN A 47 -2.11 2.78 -23.71
C ASN A 47 -1.62 1.60 -24.56
N SER A 48 -1.88 0.34 -24.16
CA SER A 48 -1.34 -0.85 -24.82
C SER A 48 -2.37 -1.74 -25.54
N SER A 49 -3.68 -1.54 -25.34
CA SER A 49 -4.72 -2.46 -25.87
C SER A 49 -5.95 -1.78 -26.49
N GLN A 50 -5.73 -0.76 -27.34
CA GLN A 50 -6.81 -0.08 -28.06
C GLN A 50 -7.66 -1.03 -28.93
N THR A 51 -7.04 -2.05 -29.53
CA THR A 51 -7.70 -3.05 -30.38
C THR A 51 -8.70 -3.92 -29.61
N ILE A 52 -8.37 -4.29 -28.37
CA ILE A 52 -9.26 -5.06 -27.49
C ILE A 52 -10.31 -4.16 -26.85
N ALA A 53 -9.94 -2.94 -26.48
CA ALA A 53 -10.86 -1.96 -25.90
C ALA A 53 -11.97 -1.55 -26.89
N ALA A 54 -11.74 -1.68 -28.20
CA ALA A 54 -12.77 -1.51 -29.21
C ALA A 54 -13.75 -2.70 -29.31
N GLN A 55 -13.38 -3.89 -28.82
CA GLN A 55 -14.20 -5.11 -28.91
C GLN A 55 -15.12 -5.32 -27.72
N TYR A 56 -14.82 -4.69 -26.58
CA TYR A 56 -15.56 -4.87 -25.34
C TYR A 56 -15.87 -3.52 -24.68
N PRO A 57 -17.04 -3.40 -24.01
CA PRO A 57 -17.34 -2.22 -23.21
C PRO A 57 -16.26 -1.98 -22.15
N VAL A 58 -15.76 -0.74 -22.11
CA VAL A 58 -14.86 -0.26 -21.07
C VAL A 58 -15.69 0.40 -19.97
N ILE A 59 -15.49 -0.04 -18.74
CA ILE A 59 -16.13 0.55 -17.56
C ILE A 59 -15.06 1.06 -16.61
N ASP A 60 -15.35 2.16 -15.92
CA ASP A 60 -14.51 2.62 -14.82
C ASP A 60 -15.06 2.03 -13.52
N ILE A 61 -14.18 1.38 -12.77
CA ILE A 61 -14.51 0.82 -11.46
C ILE A 61 -13.63 1.52 -10.46
N ASP A 62 -14.24 2.02 -9.40
CA ASP A 62 -13.50 2.45 -8.23
C ASP A 62 -12.90 1.19 -7.58
N VAL A 63 -11.58 1.09 -7.66
CA VAL A 63 -10.84 0.00 -7.03
C VAL A 63 -10.28 0.58 -5.77
N ASP A 64 -10.73 0.04 -4.62
CA ASP A 64 -10.07 0.34 -3.35
C ASP A 64 -8.56 0.08 -3.52
N PRO A 65 -7.70 1.02 -3.09
CA PRO A 65 -6.28 0.79 -3.09
C PRO A 65 -5.98 -0.52 -2.33
N PRO A 66 -4.99 -1.29 -2.77
CA PRO A 66 -4.58 -2.49 -2.03
C PRO A 66 -4.32 -2.11 -0.57
N PRO A 67 -4.68 -2.98 0.40
CA PRO A 67 -4.47 -2.67 1.80
C PRO A 67 -2.98 -2.41 2.05
N ALA A 68 -2.70 -1.42 2.92
CA ALA A 68 -1.36 -1.12 3.41
C ALA A 68 -0.68 -2.42 3.87
N ARG A 69 0.48 -2.72 3.28
CA ARG A 69 1.29 -3.91 3.56
C ARG A 69 2.33 -3.61 4.63
N THR A 70 2.77 -2.35 4.70
CA THR A 70 3.77 -1.87 5.65
C THR A 70 3.30 -0.57 6.29
N TYR A 71 3.90 -0.22 7.43
CA TYR A 71 3.62 1.07 8.07
C TYR A 71 3.92 2.26 7.13
N ARG A 72 4.81 2.09 6.15
CA ARG A 72 5.11 3.16 5.18
C ARG A 72 3.92 3.48 4.28
N ASP A 73 3.10 2.48 3.97
CA ASP A 73 1.91 2.67 3.15
C ASP A 73 0.87 3.52 3.93
N HIS A 74 0.90 3.47 5.27
CA HIS A 74 0.10 4.36 6.12
C HIS A 74 0.64 5.80 6.19
N LEU A 75 1.84 6.09 5.70
CA LEU A 75 2.36 7.47 5.70
C LEU A 75 1.59 8.36 4.73
N GLU A 76 0.99 7.79 3.68
CA GLU A 76 0.16 8.49 2.69
C GLU A 76 -1.07 9.17 3.33
N ASP A 77 -1.53 8.66 4.47
CA ASP A 77 -2.63 9.24 5.23
C ASP A 77 -2.24 10.57 5.94
N PHE A 78 -0.95 10.85 6.07
CA PHE A 78 -0.43 11.95 6.89
C PHE A 78 0.53 12.90 6.15
N LEU A 79 1.18 12.44 5.07
CA LEU A 79 2.26 13.17 4.40
C LEU A 79 2.06 13.20 2.88
N PRO A 80 2.46 14.30 2.22
CA PRO A 80 2.54 14.38 0.76
C PRO A 80 3.51 13.34 0.18
N ALA A 81 3.19 12.85 -1.02
CA ALA A 81 3.98 11.85 -1.73
C ALA A 81 5.44 12.27 -1.95
N GLU A 82 5.70 13.58 -2.13
CA GLU A 82 7.04 14.12 -2.31
C GLU A 82 7.91 13.93 -1.06
N ILE A 83 7.34 14.07 0.13
CA ILE A 83 8.04 13.84 1.41
C ILE A 83 8.31 12.35 1.59
N ILE A 84 7.34 11.49 1.25
CA ILE A 84 7.48 10.04 1.34
C ILE A 84 8.59 9.54 0.42
N ALA A 85 8.66 10.06 -0.81
CA ALA A 85 9.68 9.68 -1.79
C ALA A 85 11.08 10.23 -1.48
N SER A 86 11.17 11.40 -0.83
CA SER A 86 12.44 12.07 -0.55
C SER A 86 13.08 11.68 0.80
N THR A 87 12.31 11.06 1.70
CA THR A 87 12.78 10.65 3.02
C THR A 87 13.20 9.18 3.05
N GLU A 88 14.38 8.90 3.60
CA GLU A 88 14.74 7.52 3.96
C GLU A 88 14.03 7.15 5.26
N TRP A 89 13.02 6.28 5.17
CA TRP A 89 12.20 5.89 6.32
C TRP A 89 12.83 4.75 7.15
N PRO A 90 12.69 4.74 8.49
CA PRO A 90 13.28 3.70 9.32
C PRO A 90 12.70 2.31 9.00
N THR A 91 13.54 1.29 8.88
CA THR A 91 13.09 -0.07 8.52
C THR A 91 12.99 -1.01 9.71
N ARG A 92 13.70 -0.72 10.80
CA ARG A 92 13.81 -1.58 11.96
C ARG A 92 13.21 -0.92 13.18
N HIS A 93 12.45 -1.72 13.92
CA HIS A 93 11.93 -1.39 15.24
C HIS A 93 11.94 -2.65 16.11
N GLU A 94 11.91 -2.47 17.42
CA GLU A 94 11.90 -3.52 18.43
C GLU A 94 10.53 -3.56 19.13
N PHE A 95 10.02 -4.76 19.40
CA PHE A 95 8.83 -4.94 20.23
C PHE A 95 9.23 -5.19 21.68
N VAL A 96 8.63 -4.44 22.60
CA VAL A 96 8.74 -4.67 24.05
C VAL A 96 7.33 -4.80 24.63
N GLY A 97 6.85 -6.04 24.74
CA GLY A 97 5.45 -6.30 25.07
C GLY A 97 4.53 -5.77 23.97
N ASP A 98 3.69 -4.80 24.30
CA ASP A 98 2.83 -4.08 23.36
C ASP A 98 3.32 -2.66 23.04
N LEU A 99 4.61 -2.40 23.24
CA LEU A 99 5.27 -1.17 22.86
C LEU A 99 6.18 -1.41 21.65
N ILE A 100 6.31 -0.40 20.80
CA ILE A 100 7.33 -0.36 19.74
C ILE A 100 8.40 0.66 20.11
N LEU A 101 9.66 0.26 20.01
CA LEU A 101 10.82 1.14 20.13
C LEU A 101 11.48 1.29 18.75
N ILE A 102 11.70 2.52 18.30
CA ILE A 102 12.29 2.81 16.99
C ILE A 102 13.43 3.83 17.11
N LYS A 103 14.47 3.68 16.29
CA LYS A 103 15.55 4.67 16.22
C LYS A 103 15.31 5.58 15.03
N LEU A 104 15.41 6.88 15.26
CA LEU A 104 15.24 7.91 14.23
C LEU A 104 16.54 8.67 14.02
N ASP A 105 16.87 8.94 12.77
CA ASP A 105 17.85 9.97 12.43
C ASP A 105 17.23 11.38 12.47
N GLU A 106 18.05 12.40 12.23
CA GLU A 106 17.61 13.80 12.32
C GLU A 106 16.50 14.13 11.31
N ASN A 107 16.59 13.59 10.10
CA ASN A 107 15.62 13.86 9.02
C ASN A 107 14.30 13.13 9.26
N GLN A 108 14.33 11.98 9.93
CA GLN A 108 13.14 11.22 10.32
C GLN A 108 12.47 11.82 11.57
N ARG A 109 13.25 12.39 12.50
CA ARG A 109 12.75 12.86 13.80
C ARG A 109 11.66 13.94 13.66
N GLN A 110 11.74 14.80 12.66
CA GLN A 110 10.70 15.79 12.35
C GLN A 110 9.33 15.15 12.00
N HIS A 111 9.34 13.89 11.54
CA HIS A 111 8.16 13.09 11.22
C HIS A 111 7.83 12.05 12.31
N GLY A 112 8.48 12.13 13.48
CA GLY A 112 8.34 11.16 14.57
C GLY A 112 6.88 10.83 14.94
N PRO A 113 6.00 11.82 15.20
CA PRO A 113 4.59 11.56 15.50
C PRO A 113 3.86 10.81 14.38
N THR A 114 4.15 11.16 13.13
CA THR A 114 3.58 10.48 11.95
C THR A 114 4.05 9.04 11.84
N ILE A 115 5.34 8.79 12.06
CA ILE A 115 5.91 7.43 12.09
C ILE A 115 5.23 6.60 13.21
N GLY A 116 5.03 7.22 14.39
CA GLY A 116 4.32 6.59 15.50
C GLY A 116 2.90 6.18 15.14
N GLN A 117 2.10 7.10 14.58
CA GLN A 117 0.73 6.80 14.17
C GLN A 117 0.64 5.72 13.09
N ALA A 118 1.50 5.79 12.08
CA ALA A 118 1.56 4.78 11.02
C ALA A 118 1.90 3.38 11.56
N LEU A 119 2.78 3.29 12.57
CA LEU A 119 3.11 2.03 13.24
C LEU A 119 1.94 1.51 14.12
N LEU A 120 1.17 2.39 14.77
CA LEU A 120 -0.03 1.98 15.49
C LEU A 120 -1.12 1.45 14.54
N LEU A 121 -1.32 2.10 13.38
CA LEU A 121 -2.25 1.61 12.35
C LEU A 121 -1.86 0.22 11.83
N GLN A 122 -0.56 0.01 11.58
CA GLN A 122 -0.04 -1.28 11.12
C GLN A 122 -0.19 -2.39 12.18
N HIS A 123 -0.06 -2.04 13.47
CA HIS A 123 0.03 -3.01 14.56
C HIS A 123 -1.09 -2.81 15.59
N SER A 124 -2.26 -3.37 15.32
CA SER A 124 -3.49 -3.22 16.12
C SER A 124 -3.42 -3.57 17.61
N ARG A 125 -2.36 -4.27 18.05
CA ARG A 125 -2.13 -4.61 19.47
C ARG A 125 -1.12 -3.69 20.17
N THR A 126 -0.42 -2.85 19.42
CA THR A 126 0.55 -1.90 19.98
C THR A 126 -0.20 -0.77 20.69
N ARG A 127 0.26 -0.40 21.89
CA ARG A 127 -0.35 0.66 22.70
C ARG A 127 0.38 1.99 22.64
N ALA A 128 1.68 1.97 22.36
CA ALA A 128 2.46 3.19 22.16
C ALA A 128 3.76 2.90 21.37
N VAL A 129 4.28 3.95 20.73
CA VAL A 129 5.52 3.93 19.97
C VAL A 129 6.47 4.98 20.55
N PHE A 130 7.73 4.61 20.77
CA PHE A 130 8.76 5.49 21.32
C PHE A 130 9.98 5.59 20.41
N GLU A 131 10.58 6.77 20.33
CA GLU A 131 11.95 6.96 19.84
C GLU A 131 12.93 6.46 20.91
N ASP A 132 13.78 5.48 20.57
CA ASP A 132 14.88 5.00 21.40
C ASP A 132 16.15 5.81 21.11
N ARG A 133 16.48 6.73 22.02
CA ARG A 133 17.68 7.57 21.94
C ARG A 133 18.93 6.91 22.54
N GLY A 134 18.84 5.60 22.80
CA GLY A 134 19.91 4.80 23.34
C GLY A 134 19.95 4.81 24.86
N VAL A 135 21.04 4.27 25.39
CA VAL A 135 21.19 4.02 26.82
C VAL A 135 21.95 5.16 27.49
N ARG A 136 21.41 5.70 28.57
CA ARG A 136 22.08 6.69 29.41
C ARG A 136 22.50 6.11 30.77
N TRP A 137 23.62 6.63 31.28
CA TRP A 137 24.09 6.49 32.66
C TRP A 137 24.48 5.08 33.13
N MET A 138 24.86 5.02 34.42
CA MET A 138 25.40 3.84 35.10
C MET A 138 24.39 2.69 35.22
N PHE A 139 23.09 3.00 35.33
CA PHE A 139 22.01 2.01 35.43
C PHE A 139 21.54 1.46 34.08
N ARG A 140 22.13 1.94 32.98
CA ARG A 140 21.83 1.50 31.62
C ARG A 140 20.35 1.59 31.23
N VAL A 141 19.69 2.67 31.63
CA VAL A 141 18.28 2.94 31.29
C VAL A 141 18.22 3.56 29.88
N ARG A 142 17.29 3.07 29.05
CA ARG A 142 17.04 3.66 27.72
C ARG A 142 16.34 5.01 27.87
N GLU A 143 16.79 6.00 27.11
CA GLU A 143 16.07 7.25 26.94
C GLU A 143 15.03 7.06 25.83
N LEU A 144 13.76 7.22 26.20
CA LEU A 144 12.62 6.99 25.32
C LEU A 144 11.77 8.25 25.23
N ASP A 145 11.47 8.67 24.01
CA ASP A 145 10.56 9.79 23.73
C ASP A 145 9.28 9.25 23.09
N LEU A 146 8.11 9.60 23.64
CA LEU A 146 6.82 9.14 23.12
C LEU A 146 6.54 9.77 21.74
N LEU A 147 6.17 8.93 20.76
CA LEU A 147 5.79 9.36 19.42
C LEU A 147 4.27 9.31 19.19
N ALA A 148 3.63 8.23 19.65
CA ALA A 148 2.18 8.01 19.55
C ALA A 148 1.71 7.01 20.60
#